data_AF-A0A7C2H0B0-F1
#
_entry.id   AF-A0A7C2H0B0-F1
#
_cell.length_a   1.000
_cell.length_b   1.000
_cell.length_c   1.000
_cell.angle_alpha   90.00
_cell.angle_beta   90.00
_cell.angle_gamma   90.00
#
_symmetry.space_group_name_H-M   'P 1'
#
loop_
_entity.id
_entity.type
_entity.pdbx_description
1 polymer ?
#
loop_
_entity_poly.entity_id
_entity_poly.type
_entity_poly.pdbx_seq_one_letter_code
_entity_poly.pdbx_strand_id
1 'polypeptide(L)'
;MANHLLKTLIPLLILTGAAAALSAPRRPFSHKYHLKQVASCENCHRDATSSTKAADNLLPDNMACVTCHDEVEIGEPNKTGVDKFNHSIHVQMGNIAAVISAAVKAKTYLGDHPPSPEFLAQVKDPCTACHRGIPESENVTHGQKTAVHFPQMADCLVCHGRINPPDSCLKCHVEPAQGFRPASHTQEFVDKHGDRDFPRQGCTVCHGRKFTCKGCH
;
A
#
# COMPACT_ATOMS: atom_id res chain seq x y z
N MET A 1 77.07 -35.81 28.33
CA MET A 1 76.71 -35.25 29.65
C MET A 1 75.35 -34.58 29.50
N ALA A 2 74.41 -34.93 30.36
CA ALA A 2 73.04 -34.40 30.40
C ALA A 2 73.02 -32.88 30.62
N ASN A 3 72.02 -32.16 30.10
CA ASN A 3 70.87 -31.74 30.90
C ASN A 3 69.78 -31.03 30.06
N HIS A 4 68.55 -31.23 30.49
CA HIS A 4 67.30 -30.64 29.99
C HIS A 4 67.23 -29.12 30.18
N LEU A 5 66.46 -28.41 29.34
CA LEU A 5 65.35 -27.57 29.83
C LEU A 5 64.45 -27.05 28.70
N LEU A 6 63.33 -27.77 28.61
CA LEU A 6 62.03 -27.46 28.04
C LEU A 6 61.57 -26.01 28.34
N LYS A 7 61.21 -25.23 27.31
CA LYS A 7 60.30 -24.08 27.42
C LYS A 7 59.30 -24.07 26.26
N THR A 8 58.21 -24.82 26.48
CA THR A 8 56.82 -24.56 26.08
C THR A 8 56.58 -23.63 24.86
N LEU A 9 56.23 -24.25 23.73
CA LEU A 9 55.43 -23.65 22.66
C LEU A 9 53.97 -23.65 23.10
N ILE A 10 53.39 -22.47 23.34
CA ILE A 10 51.93 -22.29 23.48
C ILE A 10 51.41 -21.88 22.10
N PRO A 11 50.60 -22.70 21.41
CA PRO A 11 49.91 -22.25 20.22
C PRO A 11 48.75 -21.34 20.66
N LEU A 12 48.82 -20.06 20.30
CA LEU A 12 47.72 -19.12 20.45
C LEU A 12 46.65 -19.47 19.41
N LEU A 13 45.69 -20.28 19.83
CA LEU A 13 44.47 -20.58 19.08
C LEU A 13 43.61 -19.31 19.06
N ILE A 14 43.77 -18.46 18.03
CA ILE A 14 42.85 -17.33 17.81
C ILE A 14 41.56 -17.90 17.25
N LEU A 15 40.64 -18.21 18.17
CA LEU A 15 39.24 -18.49 17.89
C LEU A 15 38.54 -17.16 17.62
N THR A 16 38.66 -16.60 16.41
CA THR A 16 37.77 -15.51 15.98
C THR A 16 36.41 -16.11 15.65
N GLY A 17 35.61 -16.33 16.69
CA GLY A 17 34.18 -16.51 16.56
C GLY A 17 33.61 -15.24 15.92
N ALA A 18 33.19 -15.34 14.67
CA ALA A 18 32.31 -14.34 14.06
C ALA A 18 30.99 -14.41 14.83
N ALA A 19 30.83 -13.54 15.81
CA ALA A 19 29.55 -13.28 16.45
C ALA A 19 28.62 -12.73 15.37
N ALA A 20 27.74 -13.57 14.84
CA ALA A 20 26.55 -13.11 14.16
C ALA A 20 25.73 -12.34 15.19
N ALA A 21 25.86 -11.01 15.19
CA ALA A 21 24.94 -10.14 15.89
C ALA A 21 23.56 -10.34 15.25
N LEU A 22 22.74 -11.20 15.87
CA LEU A 22 21.31 -11.23 15.57
C LEU A 22 20.76 -9.88 16.04
N SER A 23 20.58 -8.95 15.10
CA SER A 23 19.85 -7.71 15.36
C SER A 23 18.48 -8.08 15.93
N ALA A 24 18.17 -7.58 17.13
CA ALA A 24 16.87 -7.78 17.76
C ALA A 24 15.75 -7.39 16.78
N PRO A 25 14.64 -8.14 16.71
CA PRO A 25 13.57 -7.84 15.78
C PRO A 25 13.02 -6.43 16.05
N ARG A 26 13.05 -5.57 15.02
CA ARG A 26 12.48 -4.23 15.09
C ARG A 26 11.00 -4.35 15.45
N ARG A 27 10.58 -3.73 16.56
CA ARG A 27 9.16 -3.71 16.96
C ARG A 27 8.34 -3.02 15.85
N PRO A 28 7.14 -3.49 15.52
CA PRO A 28 6.30 -2.82 14.55
C PRO A 28 5.84 -1.46 15.09
N PHE A 29 5.60 -0.51 14.19
CA PHE A 29 5.09 0.81 14.52
C PHE A 29 3.56 0.76 14.78
N SER A 30 3.10 1.46 15.82
CA SER A 30 1.68 1.51 16.21
C SER A 30 1.13 2.93 16.04
N HIS A 31 0.27 3.14 15.03
CA HIS A 31 -0.46 4.41 14.88
C HIS A 31 -1.35 4.68 16.08
N LYS A 32 -2.06 3.65 16.57
CA LYS A 32 -2.95 3.76 17.72
C LYS A 32 -2.26 4.28 18.99
N TYR A 33 -1.00 3.93 19.19
CA TYR A 33 -0.20 4.47 20.29
C TYR A 33 0.24 5.91 20.01
N HIS A 34 0.81 6.17 18.83
CA HIS A 34 1.40 7.48 18.51
C HIS A 34 0.35 8.59 18.37
N LEU A 35 -0.85 8.29 17.86
CA LEU A 35 -1.94 9.27 17.75
C LEU A 35 -2.48 9.76 19.10
N LYS A 36 -2.06 9.15 20.22
CA LYS A 36 -2.30 9.69 21.58
C LYS A 36 -1.27 10.73 22.00
N GLN A 37 -0.13 10.79 21.30
CA GLN A 37 1.02 11.63 21.62
C GLN A 37 1.20 12.79 20.63
N VAL A 38 0.63 12.68 19.43
CA VAL A 38 0.70 13.71 18.38
C VAL A 38 -0.68 14.25 18.04
N ALA A 39 -0.73 15.49 17.55
CA ALA A 39 -1.98 16.18 17.24
C ALA A 39 -2.58 15.79 15.88
N SER A 40 -1.75 15.47 14.88
CA SER A 40 -2.22 15.19 13.53
C SER A 40 -1.29 14.24 12.76
N CYS A 41 -1.77 13.77 11.61
CA CYS A 41 -1.05 12.84 10.72
C CYS A 41 0.23 13.48 10.14
N GLU A 42 0.18 14.78 9.88
CA GLU A 42 1.23 15.59 9.25
C GLU A 42 2.47 15.74 10.13
N ASN A 43 2.35 15.52 11.45
CA ASN A 43 3.51 15.46 12.34
C ASN A 43 4.57 14.46 11.85
N CYS A 44 4.13 13.37 11.22
CA CYS A 44 5.00 12.37 10.61
C CYS A 44 4.94 12.40 9.06
N HIS A 45 3.76 12.63 8.49
CA HIS A 45 3.52 12.64 7.04
C HIS A 45 3.56 14.07 6.48
N ARG A 46 4.71 14.75 6.61
CA ARG A 46 4.85 16.21 6.45
C ARG A 46 4.40 16.73 5.08
N ASP A 47 4.70 15.98 4.02
CA ASP A 47 4.39 16.39 2.64
C ASP A 47 3.05 15.85 2.14
N ALA A 48 2.29 15.14 2.99
CA ALA A 48 1.06 14.48 2.55
C ALA A 48 -0.01 15.44 2.07
N THR A 49 -0.06 16.67 2.59
CA THR A 49 -1.08 17.67 2.20
C THR A 49 -0.65 18.55 1.03
N SER A 50 0.64 18.56 0.69
CA SER A 50 1.23 19.43 -0.35
C SER A 50 1.65 18.68 -1.60
N SER A 51 1.81 17.36 -1.51
CA SER A 51 2.25 16.54 -2.65
C SER A 51 1.30 16.61 -3.84
N THR A 52 1.88 16.71 -5.02
CA THR A 52 1.16 16.80 -6.30
C THR A 52 1.36 15.59 -7.20
N LYS A 53 2.20 14.63 -6.79
CA LYS A 53 2.59 13.47 -7.59
C LYS A 53 2.44 12.18 -6.80
N ALA A 54 1.87 11.17 -7.44
CA ALA A 54 1.73 9.84 -6.84
C ALA A 54 3.09 9.20 -6.50
N ALA A 55 4.14 9.54 -7.26
CA ALA A 55 5.48 9.01 -7.10
C ALA A 55 6.25 9.60 -5.90
N ASP A 56 5.75 10.67 -5.27
CA ASP A 56 6.38 11.24 -4.09
C ASP A 56 6.29 10.23 -2.92
N ASN A 57 7.38 10.07 -2.16
CA ASN A 57 7.34 9.27 -0.95
C ASN A 57 6.76 10.10 0.20
N LEU A 58 5.52 9.81 0.58
CA LEU A 58 4.81 10.49 1.68
C LEU A 58 4.79 9.65 2.95
N LEU A 59 5.56 8.57 2.99
CA LEU A 59 5.81 7.82 4.23
C LEU A 59 6.85 8.57 5.07
N PRO A 60 6.76 8.50 6.41
CA PRO A 60 7.71 9.16 7.29
C PRO A 60 9.12 8.58 7.06
N ASP A 61 10.10 9.47 7.02
CA ASP A 61 11.51 9.10 7.02
C ASP A 61 12.07 9.07 8.45
N ASN A 62 13.36 8.75 8.60
CA ASN A 62 14.00 8.73 9.91
C ASN A 62 13.90 10.10 10.63
N MET A 63 13.87 11.22 9.88
CA MET A 63 13.78 12.57 10.46
C MET A 63 12.45 12.81 11.18
N ALA A 64 11.36 12.16 10.75
CA ALA A 64 10.09 12.21 11.45
C ALA A 64 10.17 11.56 12.84
N CYS A 65 10.95 10.48 12.99
CA CYS A 65 11.05 9.73 14.22
C CYS A 65 12.05 10.33 15.21
N VAL A 66 13.19 10.83 14.72
CA VAL A 66 14.28 11.33 15.59
C VAL A 66 13.98 12.68 16.23
N THR A 67 12.81 13.25 15.99
CA THR A 67 12.32 14.40 16.75
C THR A 67 11.98 14.01 18.20
N CYS A 68 11.65 12.73 18.44
CA CYS A 68 11.31 12.20 19.77
C CYS A 68 12.13 10.96 20.19
N HIS A 69 12.79 10.29 19.24
CA HIS A 69 13.56 9.06 19.49
C HIS A 69 15.04 9.27 19.18
N ASP A 70 15.93 8.64 19.94
CA ASP A 70 17.37 8.85 19.73
C ASP A 70 17.86 8.25 18.40
N GLU A 71 17.44 7.02 18.08
CA GLU A 71 17.78 6.34 16.83
C GLU A 71 16.60 5.47 16.37
N VAL A 72 16.26 5.56 15.07
CA VAL A 72 15.25 4.71 14.43
C VAL A 72 15.71 4.35 13.03
N GLU A 73 15.56 3.08 12.67
CA GLU A 73 15.82 2.56 11.32
C GLU A 73 14.50 2.24 10.62
N ILE A 74 14.17 3.02 9.59
CA ILE A 74 13.04 2.76 8.70
C ILE A 74 13.58 2.18 7.38
N GLY A 75 12.85 1.23 6.80
CA GLY A 75 13.20 0.67 5.49
C GLY A 75 12.88 1.65 4.35
N GLU A 76 13.50 1.43 3.20
CA GLU A 76 13.26 2.23 2.01
C GLU A 76 11.78 2.23 1.59
N PRO A 77 11.26 3.37 1.10
CA PRO A 77 9.91 3.45 0.61
C PRO A 77 9.72 2.56 -0.62
N ASN A 78 8.51 2.06 -0.76
CA ASN A 78 8.13 1.21 -1.89
C ASN A 78 7.63 2.07 -3.04
N LYS A 79 7.95 1.68 -4.28
CA LYS A 79 7.35 2.28 -5.47
C LYS A 79 5.84 2.03 -5.48
N THR A 80 5.07 3.09 -5.75
CA THR A 80 3.62 3.00 -5.94
C THR A 80 3.29 2.42 -7.33
N GLY A 81 2.12 1.77 -7.42
CA GLY A 81 1.53 1.34 -8.70
C GLY A 81 0.59 2.38 -9.33
N VAL A 82 0.45 3.55 -8.71
CA VAL A 82 -0.39 4.67 -9.18
C VAL A 82 0.52 5.74 -9.77
N ASP A 83 0.20 6.21 -10.98
CA ASP A 83 0.96 7.25 -11.68
C ASP A 83 0.34 8.64 -11.49
N LYS A 84 -0.99 8.73 -11.53
CA LYS A 84 -1.73 10.00 -11.52
C LYS A 84 -2.57 10.13 -10.26
N PHE A 85 -1.96 10.72 -9.24
CA PHE A 85 -2.64 11.15 -8.02
C PHE A 85 -2.00 12.44 -7.49
N ASN A 86 -2.83 13.37 -7.05
CA ASN A 86 -2.40 14.66 -6.52
C ASN A 86 -3.05 14.84 -5.15
N HIS A 87 -2.29 14.61 -4.07
CA HIS A 87 -2.81 14.73 -2.71
C HIS A 87 -3.34 16.14 -2.43
N SER A 88 -2.64 17.20 -2.84
CA SER A 88 -3.01 18.59 -2.55
C SER A 88 -4.43 18.95 -2.98
N ILE A 89 -4.88 18.44 -4.14
CA ILE A 89 -6.24 18.68 -4.64
C ILE A 89 -7.26 17.85 -3.84
N HIS A 90 -6.94 16.61 -3.50
CA HIS A 90 -7.87 15.72 -2.80
C HIS A 90 -8.08 16.16 -1.35
N VAL A 91 -7.04 16.62 -0.65
CA VAL A 91 -7.19 17.12 0.73
C VAL A 91 -7.98 18.44 0.78
N GLN A 92 -7.92 19.27 -0.27
CA GLN A 92 -8.72 20.50 -0.37
C GLN A 92 -10.22 20.23 -0.48
N MET A 93 -10.63 19.04 -0.91
CA MET A 93 -12.04 18.62 -0.90
C MET A 93 -12.57 18.42 0.53
N GLY A 94 -11.69 18.40 1.52
CA GLY A 94 -12.02 18.12 2.91
C GLY A 94 -12.40 16.66 3.13
N ASN A 95 -13.23 16.42 4.14
CA ASN A 95 -13.66 15.07 4.49
C ASN A 95 -14.75 14.58 3.52
N ILE A 96 -14.38 13.67 2.62
CA ILE A 96 -15.28 13.08 1.62
C ILE A 96 -16.06 11.85 2.11
N ALA A 97 -15.98 11.49 3.40
CA ALA A 97 -16.63 10.28 3.92
C ALA A 97 -18.15 10.26 3.65
N ALA A 98 -18.81 11.42 3.69
CA ALA A 98 -20.23 11.56 3.35
C ALA A 98 -20.51 11.25 1.86
N VAL A 99 -19.62 11.66 0.95
CA VAL A 99 -19.75 11.39 -0.49
C VAL A 99 -19.63 9.89 -0.76
N ILE A 100 -18.64 9.24 -0.14
CA ILE A 100 -18.46 7.78 -0.24
C ILE A 100 -19.65 7.06 0.38
N SER A 101 -20.14 7.51 1.53
CA SER A 101 -21.32 6.94 2.21
C SER A 101 -22.56 7.02 1.33
N ALA A 102 -22.76 8.14 0.61
CA ALA A 102 -23.84 8.30 -0.34
C ALA A 102 -23.72 7.31 -1.51
N ALA A 103 -22.51 7.13 -2.08
CA ALA A 103 -22.28 6.15 -3.14
C ALA A 103 -22.56 4.70 -2.70
N VAL A 104 -22.14 4.34 -1.48
CA VAL A 104 -22.42 3.03 -0.87
C VAL A 104 -23.93 2.83 -0.69
N LYS A 105 -24.64 3.80 -0.09
CA LYS A 105 -26.10 3.73 0.11
C LYS A 105 -26.86 3.66 -1.21
N ALA A 106 -26.39 4.37 -2.23
CA ALA A 106 -26.96 4.36 -3.57
C ALA A 106 -26.58 3.12 -4.41
N LYS A 107 -25.75 2.20 -3.86
CA LYS A 107 -25.23 1.02 -4.57
C LYS A 107 -24.47 1.36 -5.86
N THR A 108 -23.79 2.51 -5.87
CA THR A 108 -22.96 2.97 -6.99
C THR A 108 -21.46 2.86 -6.70
N TYR A 109 -21.08 2.47 -5.48
CA TYR A 109 -19.71 2.14 -5.12
C TYR A 109 -19.28 0.81 -5.76
N LEU A 110 -18.17 0.82 -6.52
CA LEU A 110 -17.77 -0.29 -7.41
C LEU A 110 -16.75 -1.27 -6.79
N GLY A 111 -16.63 -1.33 -5.46
CA GLY A 111 -15.74 -2.26 -4.77
C GLY A 111 -16.49 -3.43 -4.13
N ASP A 112 -15.87 -4.61 -4.09
CA ASP A 112 -16.46 -5.84 -3.52
C ASP A 112 -16.70 -5.76 -2.01
N HIS A 113 -15.97 -4.88 -1.33
CA HIS A 113 -16.06 -4.63 0.10
C HIS A 113 -16.26 -3.13 0.36
N PRO A 114 -17.50 -2.61 0.19
CA PRO A 114 -17.78 -1.22 0.50
C PRO A 114 -17.57 -0.95 2.00
N PRO A 115 -17.00 0.21 2.38
CA PRO A 115 -16.95 0.62 3.78
C PRO A 115 -18.37 0.80 4.35
N SER A 116 -18.56 0.50 5.63
CA SER A 116 -19.88 0.66 6.24
C SER A 116 -20.24 2.15 6.37
N PRO A 117 -21.50 2.54 6.11
CA PRO A 117 -21.95 3.91 6.35
C PRO A 117 -21.76 4.39 7.79
N GLU A 118 -21.87 3.47 8.75
CA GLU A 118 -21.69 3.75 10.19
C GLU A 118 -20.23 4.11 10.51
N PHE A 119 -19.28 3.40 9.92
CA PHE A 119 -17.85 3.74 10.03
C PHE A 119 -17.58 5.12 9.41
N LEU A 120 -18.07 5.36 8.19
CA LEU A 120 -17.86 6.63 7.50
C LEU A 120 -18.46 7.83 8.25
N ALA A 121 -19.55 7.63 9.00
CA ALA A 121 -20.15 8.68 9.82
C ALA A 121 -19.28 9.07 11.03
N GLN A 122 -18.33 8.21 11.44
CA GLN A 122 -17.42 8.47 12.56
C GLN A 122 -16.10 9.12 12.13
N VAL A 123 -15.81 9.14 10.83
CA VAL A 123 -14.61 9.76 10.25
C VAL A 123 -14.66 11.27 10.47
N LYS A 124 -13.70 11.81 11.22
CA LYS A 124 -13.63 13.24 11.55
C LYS A 124 -12.61 13.99 10.70
N ASP A 125 -11.50 13.37 10.39
CA ASP A 125 -10.41 13.95 9.61
C ASP A 125 -10.52 13.57 8.12
N PRO A 126 -9.96 14.39 7.21
CA PRO A 126 -10.02 14.10 5.78
C PRO A 126 -9.15 12.89 5.36
N CYS A 127 -8.12 12.54 6.13
CA CYS A 127 -7.20 11.47 5.76
C CYS A 127 -7.88 10.10 5.86
N THR A 128 -8.56 9.84 6.97
CA THR A 128 -9.19 8.53 7.26
C THR A 128 -10.46 8.26 6.45
N ALA A 129 -10.97 9.25 5.72
CA ALA A 129 -12.04 9.04 4.73
C ALA A 129 -11.61 8.05 3.62
N CYS A 130 -10.33 8.08 3.27
CA CYS A 130 -9.70 7.17 2.29
C CYS A 130 -8.75 6.18 2.97
N HIS A 131 -7.94 6.64 3.93
CA HIS A 131 -6.97 5.83 4.66
C HIS A 131 -7.58 5.16 5.89
N ARG A 132 -8.51 4.24 5.65
CA ARG A 132 -9.37 3.65 6.69
C ARG A 132 -8.61 2.71 7.61
N GLY A 133 -8.92 2.75 8.91
CA GLY A 133 -8.37 1.86 9.93
C GLY A 133 -6.94 2.19 10.39
N ILE A 134 -6.35 3.29 9.92
CA ILE A 134 -5.05 3.77 10.43
C ILE A 134 -5.10 4.02 11.94
N PRO A 135 -6.11 4.70 12.51
CA PRO A 135 -6.10 5.03 13.93
C PRO A 135 -6.07 3.81 14.86
N GLU A 136 -6.55 2.66 14.40
CA GLU A 136 -6.58 1.40 15.14
C GLU A 136 -5.36 0.51 14.83
N SER A 137 -4.52 0.90 13.86
CA SER A 137 -3.39 0.11 13.39
C SER A 137 -2.27 0.05 14.44
N GLU A 138 -1.93 -1.16 14.88
CA GLU A 138 -0.90 -1.40 15.91
C GLU A 138 0.37 -2.05 15.35
N ASN A 139 0.32 -2.60 14.13
CA ASN A 139 1.35 -3.50 13.62
C ASN A 139 1.82 -3.10 12.22
N VAL A 140 2.37 -1.90 12.07
CA VAL A 140 3.05 -1.48 10.84
C VAL A 140 4.48 -2.02 10.87
N THR A 141 4.71 -3.15 10.19
CA THR A 141 6.04 -3.74 10.12
C THR A 141 6.95 -2.91 9.21
N HIS A 142 8.08 -2.49 9.76
CA HIS A 142 9.12 -1.76 9.01
C HIS A 142 9.58 -2.57 7.79
N GLY A 143 9.62 -1.94 6.62
CA GLY A 143 10.10 -2.55 5.37
C GLY A 143 9.17 -3.60 4.74
N GLN A 144 7.99 -3.88 5.31
CA GLN A 144 6.99 -4.73 4.67
C GLN A 144 5.97 -3.91 3.88
N LYS A 145 5.65 -4.37 2.67
CA LYS A 145 4.59 -3.78 1.86
C LYS A 145 3.23 -4.16 2.45
N THR A 146 2.38 -3.18 2.71
CA THR A 146 0.98 -3.40 3.04
C THR A 146 0.11 -2.38 2.30
N ALA A 147 -0.98 -2.86 1.71
CA ALA A 147 -1.99 -2.03 1.04
C ALA A 147 -3.24 -1.84 1.91
N VAL A 148 -3.26 -2.38 3.14
CA VAL A 148 -4.46 -2.53 3.98
C VAL A 148 -5.16 -1.20 4.27
N HIS A 149 -4.38 -0.13 4.45
CA HIS A 149 -4.89 1.21 4.77
C HIS A 149 -4.74 2.20 3.61
N PHE A 150 -4.44 1.71 2.41
CA PHE A 150 -4.43 2.55 1.21
C PHE A 150 -5.85 2.71 0.65
N PRO A 151 -6.14 3.85 0.01
CA PRO A 151 -7.41 4.05 -0.67
C PRO A 151 -7.65 2.95 -1.69
N GLN A 152 -8.90 2.50 -1.78
CA GLN A 152 -9.30 1.52 -2.78
C GLN A 152 -9.58 2.23 -4.11
N MET A 153 -9.38 1.53 -5.23
CA MET A 153 -9.75 2.07 -6.54
C MET A 153 -11.21 2.55 -6.58
N ALA A 154 -12.11 1.81 -5.91
CA ALA A 154 -13.52 2.16 -5.81
C ALA A 154 -13.76 3.51 -5.12
N ASP A 155 -12.87 3.96 -4.21
CA ASP A 155 -12.94 5.29 -3.62
C ASP A 155 -12.73 6.38 -4.68
N CYS A 156 -11.74 6.18 -5.56
CA CYS A 156 -11.47 7.09 -6.68
C CYS A 156 -12.67 7.15 -7.64
N LEU A 157 -13.28 6.00 -7.93
CA LEU A 157 -14.37 5.86 -8.91
C LEU A 157 -15.69 6.50 -8.46
N VAL A 158 -15.84 6.86 -7.19
CA VAL A 158 -16.98 7.65 -6.70
C VAL A 158 -17.07 8.99 -7.45
N CYS A 159 -15.92 9.61 -7.76
CA CYS A 159 -15.85 10.88 -8.49
C CYS A 159 -15.25 10.70 -9.91
N HIS A 160 -14.28 9.80 -10.07
CA HIS A 160 -13.58 9.54 -11.33
C HIS A 160 -14.13 8.31 -12.07
N GLY A 161 -15.46 8.15 -12.14
CA GLY A 161 -16.12 6.95 -12.67
C GLY A 161 -16.17 6.80 -14.20
N ARG A 162 -15.65 7.76 -14.98
CA ARG A 162 -15.64 7.71 -16.45
C ARG A 162 -14.47 6.86 -16.96
N ILE A 163 -14.61 5.54 -16.89
CA ILE A 163 -13.58 4.57 -17.28
C ILE A 163 -14.03 3.81 -18.52
N ASN A 164 -13.18 3.82 -19.56
CA ASN A 164 -13.28 2.96 -20.73
C ASN A 164 -12.08 1.99 -20.74
N PRO A 165 -12.22 0.74 -20.27
CA PRO A 165 -11.17 -0.26 -20.34
C PRO A 165 -10.91 -0.70 -21.80
N PRO A 166 -9.66 -0.99 -22.19
CA PRO A 166 -8.43 -0.89 -21.39
C PRO A 166 -7.79 0.51 -21.39
N ASP A 167 -8.25 1.42 -22.25
CA ASP A 167 -7.61 2.73 -22.50
C ASP A 167 -7.49 3.62 -21.25
N SER A 168 -8.40 3.42 -20.30
CA SER A 168 -8.46 4.23 -19.08
C SER A 168 -7.61 3.70 -17.93
N CYS A 169 -7.03 2.50 -18.04
CA CYS A 169 -6.20 1.90 -16.99
C CYS A 169 -4.93 2.74 -16.72
N LEU A 170 -4.28 3.19 -17.80
CA LEU A 170 -3.07 4.01 -17.76
C LEU A 170 -3.31 5.45 -17.31
N LYS A 171 -4.57 5.86 -17.19
CA LYS A 171 -4.91 7.19 -16.66
C LYS A 171 -4.64 7.29 -15.16
N CYS A 172 -4.60 6.15 -14.45
CA CYS A 172 -4.38 6.11 -13.01
C CYS A 172 -3.12 5.32 -12.65
N HIS A 173 -2.79 4.27 -13.40
CA HIS A 173 -1.70 3.35 -13.07
C HIS A 173 -0.43 3.62 -13.88
N VAL A 174 0.72 3.34 -13.25
CA VAL A 174 1.99 3.24 -13.99
C VAL A 174 1.91 2.08 -14.98
N GLU A 175 2.75 2.11 -16.02
CA GLU A 175 2.75 1.10 -17.08
C GLU A 175 2.65 -0.32 -16.49
N PRO A 176 1.61 -1.07 -16.86
CA PRO A 176 1.27 -2.33 -16.23
C PRO A 176 2.42 -3.31 -16.42
N ALA A 177 3.10 -3.63 -15.32
CA ALA A 177 4.04 -4.74 -15.29
C ALA A 177 3.33 -6.01 -15.79
N GLN A 178 4.10 -6.97 -16.29
CA GLN A 178 3.58 -8.24 -16.77
C GLN A 178 2.69 -8.89 -15.69
N GLY A 179 1.39 -9.04 -15.97
CA GLY A 179 0.40 -9.54 -15.01
C GLY A 179 -0.40 -8.48 -14.24
N PHE A 180 -0.34 -7.20 -14.61
CA PHE A 180 -1.23 -6.18 -14.06
C PHE A 180 -2.70 -6.54 -14.28
N ARG A 181 -3.36 -6.88 -13.19
CA ARG A 181 -4.77 -7.24 -13.15
C ARG A 181 -5.37 -6.67 -11.87
N PRO A 182 -6.55 -6.01 -11.92
CA PRO A 182 -7.32 -5.69 -10.72
C PRO A 182 -7.46 -6.91 -9.82
N ALA A 183 -7.48 -6.72 -8.50
CA ALA A 183 -7.66 -7.82 -7.54
C ALA A 183 -8.98 -8.59 -7.76
N SER A 184 -9.99 -7.91 -8.32
CA SER A 184 -11.31 -8.45 -8.69
C SER A 184 -11.36 -9.05 -10.12
N HIS A 185 -10.24 -9.09 -10.83
CA HIS A 185 -10.16 -9.63 -12.19
C HIS A 185 -10.06 -11.17 -12.14
N THR A 186 -11.19 -11.81 -11.83
CA THR A 186 -11.36 -13.27 -11.92
C THR A 186 -11.44 -13.71 -13.39
N GLN A 187 -11.46 -15.02 -13.65
CA GLN A 187 -11.64 -15.56 -15.01
C GLN A 187 -12.92 -15.03 -15.69
N GLU A 188 -13.93 -14.60 -14.92
CA GLU A 188 -15.20 -14.06 -15.43
C GLU A 188 -15.22 -12.53 -15.60
N PHE A 189 -14.08 -11.83 -15.46
CA PHE A 189 -14.06 -10.36 -15.53
C PHE A 189 -14.62 -9.83 -16.87
N VAL A 190 -14.26 -10.49 -17.97
CA VAL A 190 -14.73 -10.15 -19.32
C VAL A 190 -16.24 -10.39 -19.47
N ASP A 191 -16.79 -11.40 -18.80
CA ASP A 191 -18.23 -11.68 -18.84
C ASP A 191 -19.04 -10.64 -18.07
N LYS A 192 -18.44 -10.01 -17.05
CA LYS A 192 -19.08 -9.00 -16.19
C LYS A 192 -18.86 -7.55 -16.64
N HIS A 193 -17.82 -7.30 -17.45
CA HIS A 193 -17.38 -5.94 -17.85
C HIS A 193 -17.17 -5.78 -19.36
N GLY A 194 -17.32 -6.84 -20.15
CA GLY A 194 -17.30 -6.77 -21.60
C GLY A 194 -18.55 -6.07 -22.12
N ASP A 195 -18.36 -5.26 -23.16
CA ASP A 195 -19.48 -4.69 -23.89
C ASP A 195 -20.37 -5.82 -24.43
N ARG A 196 -21.70 -5.72 -24.29
CA ARG A 196 -22.62 -6.77 -24.76
C ARG A 196 -22.54 -6.96 -26.27
N ASP A 197 -22.06 -5.95 -26.98
CA ASP A 197 -21.86 -5.94 -28.42
C ASP A 197 -20.42 -6.26 -28.86
N PHE A 198 -19.58 -6.80 -27.97
CA PHE A 198 -18.19 -7.10 -28.30
C PHE A 198 -18.09 -8.21 -29.37
N PRO A 199 -17.50 -7.94 -30.56
CA PRO A 199 -17.46 -8.89 -31.66
C PRO A 199 -16.60 -10.11 -31.32
N ARG A 200 -17.09 -11.31 -31.66
CA ARG A 200 -16.45 -12.60 -31.33
C ARG A 200 -14.98 -12.71 -31.78
N GLN A 201 -14.56 -11.99 -32.81
CA GLN A 201 -13.15 -11.94 -33.22
C GLN A 201 -12.24 -11.30 -32.15
N GLY A 202 -12.75 -10.35 -31.35
CA GLY A 202 -12.01 -9.68 -30.29
C GLY A 202 -11.70 -10.58 -29.08
N CYS A 203 -12.38 -11.72 -28.92
CA CYS A 203 -12.21 -12.60 -27.76
C CYS A 203 -10.79 -13.18 -27.65
N THR A 204 -10.08 -13.30 -28.78
CA THR A 204 -8.69 -13.80 -28.83
C THR A 204 -7.69 -12.89 -28.12
N VAL A 205 -8.03 -11.61 -27.94
CA VAL A 205 -7.21 -10.63 -27.22
C VAL A 205 -7.11 -10.97 -25.74
N CYS A 206 -8.17 -11.54 -25.15
CA CYS A 206 -8.25 -11.83 -23.71
C CYS A 206 -8.17 -13.34 -23.37
N HIS A 207 -8.67 -14.22 -24.25
CA HIS A 207 -8.76 -15.67 -23.99
C HIS A 207 -7.74 -16.52 -24.77
N GLY A 208 -6.95 -15.92 -25.66
CA GLY A 208 -6.01 -16.64 -26.53
C GLY A 208 -6.72 -17.47 -27.62
N ARG A 209 -5.98 -18.40 -28.25
CA ARG A 209 -6.47 -19.18 -29.43
C ARG A 209 -7.10 -20.54 -29.09
N LYS A 210 -7.01 -20.99 -27.84
CA LYS A 210 -7.58 -22.27 -27.39
C LYS A 210 -8.74 -21.99 -26.43
N PHE A 211 -9.94 -21.82 -27.00
CA PHE A 211 -11.17 -21.70 -26.24
C PHE A 211 -11.61 -23.09 -25.76
N THR A 212 -11.80 -23.24 -24.45
CA THR A 212 -12.65 -24.31 -23.89
C THR A 212 -14.06 -23.76 -23.77
N CYS A 213 -14.97 -24.25 -24.61
CA CYS A 213 -16.36 -23.81 -24.74
C CYS A 213 -17.19 -23.98 -23.46
N LYS A 214 -17.01 -23.12 -22.46
CA LYS A 214 -17.87 -23.09 -21.26
C LYS A 214 -18.60 -21.77 -21.01
N GLY A 215 -18.50 -20.77 -21.90
CA GLY A 215 -19.01 -19.42 -21.63
C GLY A 215 -19.99 -18.83 -22.65
N CYS A 216 -20.55 -19.61 -23.59
CA CYS A 216 -21.55 -19.09 -24.54
C CYS A 216 -22.78 -20.00 -24.60
N HIS A 217 -23.61 -19.94 -23.58
CA HIS A 217 -25.03 -20.31 -23.64
C HIS A 217 -25.82 -19.40 -22.69
#